data_AF-A0A356C0B4-F1
#
_entry.id   AF-A0A356C0B4-F1
#
_cell.length_a   1.000
_cell.length_b   1.000
_cell.length_c   1.000
_cell.angle_alpha   90.00
_cell.angle_beta   90.00
_cell.angle_gamma   90.00
#
_symmetry.space_group_name_H-M   'P 1'
#
loop_
_entity.id
_entity.type
_entity.pdbx_description
1 polymer ?
#
loop_
_entity_poly.entity_id
_entity_poly.type
_entity_poly.pdbx_seq_one_letter_code
_entity_poly.pdbx_strand_id
1 'polypeptide(L)'
;MVRWKRAGFLLMLDIVFANLAFIGAMLIRFESVSIQQWQFYISAFVPYTVIRLLSNYFFGIYRRAWRYASIDEVLAIVGAVSVGSIFSVMLCLFWYGALPPRSIVVLDWFLNIALLGGSRFAWRVIAPHTSGLAHAQQKRA
;
A
#
# COMPACT_ATOMS: atom_id res chain seq x y z
N MET A 1 23.38 0.99 -10.50
CA MET A 1 23.07 0.32 -9.22
C MET A 1 22.04 1.03 -8.31
N VAL A 2 21.61 2.27 -8.61
CA VAL A 2 20.67 3.04 -7.73
C VAL A 2 19.21 2.58 -7.78
N ARG A 3 18.80 1.85 -8.85
CA ARG A 3 17.41 1.39 -9.04
C ARG A 3 16.94 0.36 -7.99
N TRP A 4 17.85 -0.47 -7.48
CA TRP A 4 17.52 -1.52 -6.50
C TRP A 4 17.35 -0.98 -5.09
N LYS A 5 18.18 -0.01 -4.68
CA LYS A 5 18.04 0.66 -3.36
C LYS A 5 16.70 1.40 -3.25
N ARG A 6 16.28 2.06 -4.32
CA ARG A 6 14.99 2.77 -4.39
C ARG A 6 13.80 1.81 -4.38
N ALA A 7 13.88 0.69 -5.10
CA ALA A 7 12.85 -0.33 -5.09
C ALA A 7 12.70 -0.99 -3.70
N GLY A 8 13.81 -1.27 -3.01
CA GLY A 8 13.78 -1.79 -1.64
C GLY A 8 13.13 -0.83 -0.65
N PHE A 9 13.43 0.47 -0.74
CA PHE A 9 12.79 1.49 0.09
C PHE A 9 11.27 1.57 -0.14
N LEU A 10 10.84 1.53 -1.41
CA LEU A 10 9.42 1.50 -1.76
C LEU A 10 8.72 0.24 -1.26
N LEU A 11 9.37 -0.93 -1.34
CA LEU A 11 8.85 -2.18 -0.78
C LEU A 11 8.67 -2.11 0.74
N MET A 12 9.66 -1.60 1.47
CA MET A 12 9.55 -1.43 2.92
C MET A 12 8.41 -0.49 3.30
N LEU A 13 8.29 0.62 2.58
CA LEU A 13 7.23 1.61 2.79
C LEU A 13 5.85 1.05 2.46
N ASP A 14 5.72 0.25 1.40
CA ASP A 14 4.48 -0.44 1.06
C ASP A 14 4.08 -1.48 2.14
N ILE A 15 5.05 -2.19 2.73
CA ILE A 15 4.80 -3.11 3.86
C ILE A 15 4.27 -2.34 5.08
N VAL A 16 4.91 -1.21 5.41
CA VAL A 16 4.48 -0.37 6.53
C VAL A 16 3.05 0.14 6.29
N PHE A 17 2.75 0.66 5.10
CA PHE A 17 1.42 1.18 4.80
C PHE A 17 0.34 0.11 4.74
N ALA A 18 0.64 -1.08 4.22
CA ALA A 18 -0.33 -2.18 4.22
C ALA A 18 -0.76 -2.54 5.64
N ASN A 19 0.21 -2.63 6.57
CA ASN A 19 -0.07 -2.95 7.96
C ASN A 19 -0.72 -1.78 8.70
N LEU A 20 -0.30 -0.54 8.44
CA LEU A 20 -0.91 0.65 9.01
C LEU A 20 -2.36 0.81 8.58
N ALA A 21 -2.68 0.49 7.33
CA ALA A 21 -4.04 0.49 6.81
C ALA A 21 -4.92 -0.56 7.50
N PHE A 22 -4.40 -1.77 7.71
CA PHE A 22 -5.15 -2.83 8.37
C PHE A 22 -5.43 -2.50 9.86
N ILE A 23 -4.41 -2.03 10.57
CA ILE A 23 -4.56 -1.57 11.96
C ILE A 23 -5.52 -0.38 12.01
N GLY A 24 -5.38 0.58 11.10
CA GLY A 24 -6.27 1.74 11.01
C GLY A 24 -7.72 1.33 10.75
N ALA A 25 -7.96 0.38 9.85
CA ALA A 25 -9.29 -0.17 9.61
C ALA A 25 -9.88 -0.85 10.86
N MET A 26 -9.06 -1.57 11.63
CA MET A 26 -9.48 -2.19 12.88
C MET A 26 -9.84 -1.14 13.94
N LEU A 27 -9.02 -0.09 14.10
CA LEU A 27 -9.27 1.01 15.05
C LEU A 27 -10.49 1.86 14.69
N ILE A 28 -10.72 2.11 13.40
CA ILE A 28 -11.91 2.84 12.94
C ILE A 28 -13.17 1.99 13.14
N ARG A 29 -13.08 0.67 12.94
CA ARG A 29 -14.24 -0.22 13.01
C ARG A 29 -14.61 -0.63 14.44
N PHE A 30 -13.62 -0.78 15.31
CA PHE A 30 -13.80 -1.21 16.69
C PHE A 30 -13.37 -0.09 17.64
N GLU A 31 -14.34 0.44 18.38
CA GLU A 31 -14.09 1.43 19.45
C GLU A 31 -13.13 0.88 20.53
N SER A 32 -13.18 -0.44 20.76
CA SER A 32 -12.22 -1.16 21.59
C SER A 32 -11.81 -2.47 20.93
N VAL A 33 -10.50 -2.68 20.75
CA VAL A 33 -9.94 -3.89 20.15
C VAL A 33 -9.67 -4.91 21.25
N SER A 34 -10.43 -6.01 21.24
CA SER A 34 -10.26 -7.17 22.12
C SER A 34 -8.96 -7.92 21.88
N ILE A 35 -8.52 -8.71 22.86
CA ILE A 35 -7.30 -9.52 22.76
C ILE A 35 -7.39 -10.55 21.63
N GLN A 36 -8.59 -11.11 21.36
CA GLN A 36 -8.80 -12.07 20.27
C GLN A 36 -8.58 -11.45 18.90
N GLN A 37 -8.96 -10.18 18.71
CA GLN A 37 -8.75 -9.46 17.44
C GLN A 37 -7.27 -9.17 17.20
N TRP A 38 -6.52 -8.84 18.25
CA TRP A 38 -5.07 -8.69 18.17
C TRP A 38 -4.37 -10.01 17.82
N GLN A 39 -4.79 -11.11 18.44
CA GLN A 39 -4.25 -12.44 18.12
C GLN A 39 -4.56 -12.83 16.67
N PHE A 40 -5.79 -12.57 16.20
CA PHE A 40 -6.15 -12.76 14.80
C PHE A 40 -5.24 -11.94 13.88
N TYR A 41 -5.04 -10.65 14.16
CA TYR A 41 -4.15 -9.78 13.39
C TYR A 41 -2.71 -10.32 13.35
N ILE A 42 -2.13 -10.70 14.48
CA ILE A 42 -0.77 -11.24 14.54
C ILE A 42 -0.64 -12.51 13.70
N SER A 43 -1.65 -13.39 13.74
CA SER A 43 -1.65 -14.60 12.91
C SER A 43 -1.80 -14.29 11.42
N ALA A 44 -2.62 -13.30 11.08
CA ALA A 44 -2.91 -12.89 9.71
C ALA A 44 -1.85 -11.94 9.13
N PHE A 45 -0.99 -11.35 9.96
CA PHE A 45 0.00 -10.32 9.60
C PHE A 45 0.92 -10.78 8.46
N VAL A 46 1.54 -11.94 8.63
CA VAL A 46 2.47 -12.51 7.64
C VAL A 46 1.75 -12.85 6.34
N PRO A 47 0.68 -13.68 6.32
CA PRO A 47 0.05 -14.05 5.07
C PRO A 47 -0.63 -12.86 4.36
N TYR A 48 -1.22 -11.92 5.11
CA TYR A 48 -1.78 -10.69 4.55
C TYR A 48 -0.70 -9.84 3.87
N THR A 49 0.42 -9.60 4.56
CA THR A 49 1.53 -8.81 4.01
C THR A 49 2.09 -9.46 2.76
N VAL A 50 2.27 -10.80 2.77
CA VAL A 50 2.77 -11.55 1.61
C VAL A 50 1.82 -11.45 0.42
N ILE A 51 0.51 -11.67 0.61
CA ILE A 51 -0.48 -11.54 -0.46
C ILE A 51 -0.48 -10.12 -1.05
N ARG A 52 -0.39 -9.10 -0.20
CA ARG A 52 -0.36 -7.71 -0.64
C ARG A 52 0.91 -7.43 -1.45
N LEU A 53 2.05 -7.88 -0.97
CA LEU A 53 3.34 -7.70 -1.65
C LEU A 53 3.36 -8.42 -3.00
N LEU A 54 2.85 -9.64 -3.07
CA LEU A 54 2.72 -10.41 -4.30
C LEU A 54 1.78 -9.71 -5.29
N SER A 55 0.65 -9.18 -4.82
CA SER A 55 -0.29 -8.44 -5.68
C SER A 55 0.33 -7.17 -6.25
N ASN A 56 1.04 -6.39 -5.42
CA ASN A 56 1.76 -5.20 -5.85
C ASN A 56 2.90 -5.53 -6.83
N TYR A 57 3.59 -6.64 -6.60
CA TYR A 57 4.64 -7.13 -7.49
C TYR A 57 4.07 -7.60 -8.85
N PHE A 58 2.96 -8.34 -8.84
CA PHE A 58 2.33 -8.90 -10.04
C PHE A 58 1.79 -7.80 -10.97
N PHE A 59 1.19 -6.76 -10.40
CA PHE A 59 0.78 -5.56 -11.15
C PHE A 59 1.97 -4.72 -11.64
N GLY A 60 3.19 -5.12 -11.30
CA GLY A 60 4.41 -4.53 -11.82
C GLY A 60 4.56 -3.07 -11.41
N ILE A 61 3.99 -2.67 -10.27
CA ILE A 61 4.04 -1.28 -9.78
C ILE A 61 5.50 -0.79 -9.73
N TYR A 62 6.41 -1.64 -9.27
CA TYR A 62 7.84 -1.33 -9.19
C TYR A 62 8.55 -1.23 -10.55
N ARG A 63 7.99 -1.85 -11.60
CA ARG A 63 8.57 -1.89 -12.94
C ARG A 63 7.98 -0.81 -13.87
N ARG A 64 6.73 -0.40 -13.61
CA ARG A 64 5.93 0.51 -14.46
C ARG A 64 6.00 1.98 -14.07
N ALA A 65 6.48 2.30 -12.86
CA ALA A 65 6.57 3.65 -12.28
C ALA A 65 7.39 4.70 -13.07
N TRP A 66 7.88 4.39 -14.28
CA TRP A 66 8.75 5.29 -15.06
C TRP A 66 8.40 5.43 -16.54
N ARG A 67 7.38 4.73 -17.07
CA ARG A 67 7.15 4.71 -18.54
C ARG A 67 5.93 5.49 -19.03
N TYR A 68 4.85 5.61 -18.27
CA TYR A 68 3.70 6.48 -18.61
C TYR A 68 2.99 6.94 -17.34
N ALA A 69 3.02 8.25 -17.09
CA ALA A 69 2.83 8.83 -15.77
C ALA A 69 1.55 9.67 -15.72
N SER A 70 0.39 9.02 -15.69
CA SER A 70 -0.92 9.68 -15.43
C SER A 70 -1.92 8.70 -14.80
N ILE A 71 -2.96 8.26 -15.53
CA ILE A 71 -4.11 7.52 -14.98
C ILE A 71 -3.81 6.02 -14.83
N ASP A 72 -3.01 5.45 -15.73
CA ASP A 72 -2.69 4.02 -15.73
C ASP A 72 -1.98 3.55 -14.44
N GLU A 73 -1.22 4.42 -13.80
CA GLU A 73 -0.52 4.08 -12.56
C GLU A 73 -1.50 3.99 -11.38
N VAL A 74 -2.48 4.90 -11.31
CA VAL A 74 -3.55 4.85 -10.32
C VAL A 74 -4.43 3.63 -10.55
N LEU A 75 -4.81 3.35 -11.80
CA LEU A 75 -5.57 2.14 -12.15
C LEU A 75 -4.80 0.86 -11.82
N ALA A 76 -3.48 0.83 -12.02
CA ALA A 76 -2.65 -0.30 -11.61
C ALA A 76 -2.62 -0.49 -10.10
N ILE A 77 -2.57 0.59 -9.31
CA ILE A 77 -2.65 0.53 -7.84
C ILE A 77 -4.02 0.01 -7.41
N VAL A 78 -5.10 0.59 -7.94
CA VAL A 78 -6.46 0.15 -7.61
C VAL A 78 -6.67 -1.31 -7.99
N GLY A 79 -6.17 -1.75 -9.15
CA GLY A 79 -6.19 -3.14 -9.58
C GLY A 79 -5.42 -4.06 -8.63
N ALA A 80 -4.18 -3.68 -8.27
CA ALA A 80 -3.34 -4.45 -7.36
C ALA A 80 -3.97 -4.59 -5.96
N VAL A 81 -4.48 -3.49 -5.41
CA VAL A 81 -5.11 -3.48 -4.08
C VAL A 81 -6.43 -4.26 -4.11
N SER A 82 -7.21 -4.18 -5.19
CA SER A 82 -8.45 -4.94 -5.36
C SER A 82 -8.19 -6.44 -5.43
N VAL A 83 -7.24 -6.87 -6.27
CA VAL A 83 -6.84 -8.27 -6.38
C VAL A 83 -6.28 -8.78 -5.05
N GLY A 84 -5.40 -8.02 -4.40
CA GLY A 84 -4.87 -8.38 -3.09
C GLY A 84 -5.95 -8.49 -2.01
N SER A 85 -6.97 -7.63 -2.05
CA SER A 85 -8.08 -7.67 -1.09
C SER A 85 -8.98 -8.89 -1.31
N ILE A 86 -9.24 -9.27 -2.57
CA ILE A 86 -9.96 -10.51 -2.90
C ILE A 86 -9.19 -11.72 -2.37
N PHE A 87 -7.87 -11.79 -2.63
CA PHE A 87 -7.04 -12.89 -2.11
C PHE A 87 -6.99 -12.92 -0.58
N SER A 88 -6.91 -11.77 0.09
CA SER A 88 -6.97 -11.71 1.56
C SER A 88 -8.30 -12.21 2.12
N VAL A 89 -9.42 -11.90 1.46
CA VAL A 89 -10.74 -12.43 1.85
C VAL A 89 -10.81 -13.94 1.62
N MET A 90 -10.32 -14.44 0.49
CA MET A 90 -10.24 -15.87 0.21
C MET A 90 -9.39 -16.59 1.26
N LEU A 91 -8.23 -16.04 1.63
CA LEU A 91 -7.39 -16.58 2.70
C LEU A 91 -8.17 -16.66 4.03
N CYS A 92 -8.88 -15.59 4.41
CA CYS A 92 -9.66 -15.61 5.65
C CYS A 92 -10.77 -16.67 5.62
N LEU A 93 -11.46 -16.82 4.48
CA LEU A 93 -12.53 -17.79 4.30
C LEU A 93 -12.00 -19.23 4.36
N PHE A 94 -10.94 -19.55 3.63
CA PHE A 94 -10.44 -20.93 3.53
C PHE A 94 -9.55 -21.34 4.72
N TRP A 95 -8.80 -20.40 5.30
CA TRP A 95 -7.83 -20.72 6.34
C TRP A 95 -8.39 -20.57 7.75
N TYR A 96 -9.22 -19.55 7.97
CA TYR A 96 -9.78 -19.25 9.29
C TYR A 96 -11.25 -19.64 9.41
N GLY A 97 -11.88 -20.10 8.32
CA GLY A 97 -13.29 -20.53 8.29
C GLY A 97 -14.28 -19.41 8.60
N ALA A 98 -13.81 -18.16 8.65
CA ALA A 98 -14.59 -17.00 9.08
C ALA A 98 -14.44 -15.86 8.09
N LEU A 99 -15.56 -15.27 7.72
CA LEU A 99 -15.59 -14.06 6.93
C LEU A 99 -15.22 -12.88 7.84
N PRO A 100 -14.14 -12.14 7.53
CA PRO A 100 -13.86 -10.91 8.26
C PRO A 100 -15.05 -9.96 8.07
N PRO A 101 -15.35 -9.11 9.08
CA PRO A 101 -16.39 -8.11 8.94
C PRO A 101 -16.20 -7.31 7.64
N ARG A 102 -17.22 -7.33 6.78
CA ARG A 102 -17.15 -6.73 5.43
C ARG A 102 -16.65 -5.28 5.47
N SER A 103 -17.00 -4.54 6.53
CA SER A 103 -16.54 -3.18 6.79
C SER A 103 -15.02 -3.05 6.89
N ILE A 104 -14.31 -4.00 7.51
CA ILE A 104 -12.84 -3.95 7.67
C ILE A 104 -12.18 -4.13 6.33
N VAL A 105 -12.68 -5.04 5.48
CA VAL A 105 -12.15 -5.26 4.14
C VAL A 105 -12.28 -4.01 3.28
N VAL A 106 -13.43 -3.33 3.33
CA VAL A 106 -13.67 -2.10 2.56
C VAL A 106 -12.82 -0.94 3.08
N LEU A 107 -12.72 -0.79 4.41
CA LEU A 107 -11.87 0.23 5.02
C LEU A 107 -10.39 -0.01 4.70
N ASP A 108 -9.92 -1.23 4.85
CA ASP A 108 -8.54 -1.62 4.53
C ASP A 108 -8.22 -1.35 3.04
N TRP A 109 -9.13 -1.71 2.13
CA TRP A 109 -9.01 -1.43 0.71
C TRP A 109 -8.89 0.08 0.43
N PHE A 110 -9.78 0.88 1.03
CA PHE A 110 -9.76 2.33 0.87
C PHE A 110 -8.51 2.98 1.46
N LEU A 111 -8.11 2.61 2.68
CA LEU A 111 -6.91 3.12 3.35
C LEU A 111 -5.65 2.75 2.58
N ASN A 112 -5.58 1.54 2.02
CA ASN A 112 -4.44 1.13 1.19
C ASN A 112 -4.35 1.97 -0.09
N ILE A 113 -5.46 2.19 -0.79
CA ILE A 113 -5.46 3.06 -1.99
C ILE A 113 -5.03 4.48 -1.61
N ALA A 114 -5.55 5.02 -0.50
CA ALA A 114 -5.21 6.37 -0.04
C ALA A 114 -3.73 6.49 0.37
N LEU A 115 -3.18 5.52 1.10
CA LEU A 115 -1.78 5.55 1.56
C LEU A 115 -0.79 5.28 0.41
N LEU A 116 -1.01 4.22 -0.38
CA LEU A 116 -0.12 3.90 -1.51
C LEU A 116 -0.25 4.90 -2.65
N GLY A 117 -1.47 5.30 -3.00
CA GLY A 117 -1.73 6.32 -4.02
C GLY A 117 -1.25 7.70 -3.57
N GLY A 118 -1.59 8.09 -2.33
CA GLY A 118 -1.25 9.38 -1.75
C GLY A 118 0.25 9.58 -1.56
N SER A 119 1.00 8.58 -1.10
CA SER A 119 2.45 8.70 -0.93
C SER A 119 3.19 8.91 -2.25
N ARG A 120 2.79 8.22 -3.32
CA ARG A 120 3.36 8.40 -4.67
C ARG A 120 2.99 9.74 -5.26
N PHE A 121 1.74 10.17 -5.09
CA PHE A 121 1.30 11.49 -5.50
C PHE A 121 2.05 12.61 -4.75
N ALA A 122 2.20 12.49 -3.44
CA ALA A 122 2.92 13.45 -2.59
C ALA A 122 4.39 13.57 -3.01
N TRP A 123 5.07 12.45 -3.25
CA TRP A 123 6.44 12.46 -3.77
C TRP A 123 6.54 13.24 -5.09
N ARG A 124 5.55 13.07 -5.97
CA ARG A 124 5.52 13.75 -7.26
C ARG A 124 5.19 15.24 -7.16
N VAL A 125 4.33 15.66 -6.24
CA VAL A 125 4.04 17.09 -6.04
C VAL A 125 5.26 17.79 -5.43
N ILE A 126 5.99 17.13 -4.54
CA ILE A 126 7.12 17.71 -3.83
C ILE A 126 8.40 17.76 -4.71
N ALA A 127 8.62 16.74 -5.55
CA ALA A 127 9.85 16.65 -6.36
C ALA A 127 10.11 17.87 -7.29
N PRO A 128 9.13 18.42 -8.03
CA PRO A 128 9.31 19.60 -8.88
C PRO A 128 9.75 20.85 -8.12
N HIS A 129 9.25 21.05 -6.90
CA HIS A 129 9.56 22.23 -6.09
C HIS A 129 11.01 22.23 -5.59
N THR A 130 11.59 21.04 -5.37
CA THR A 130 13.02 20.94 -5.01
C THR A 130 13.97 21.20 -6.19
N SER A 131 13.57 20.87 -7.42
CA SER A 131 14.39 21.14 -8.62
C SER A 131 14.39 22.61 -9.08
N GLY A 132 13.36 23.38 -8.76
CA GLY A 132 13.33 24.82 -9.05
C GLY A 132 14.40 25.60 -8.29
N LEU A 133 14.73 25.18 -7.07
CA LEU A 133 15.78 25.78 -6.24
C LEU A 133 17.19 25.48 -6.76
N ALA A 134 17.41 24.28 -7.31
CA ALA A 134 18.70 23.89 -7.91
C ALA A 134 19.03 24.69 -9.19
N HIS A 135 18.03 24.94 -10.04
CA HIS A 135 18.22 25.78 -11.24
C HIS A 135 18.42 27.27 -10.91
N ALA A 136 17.84 27.76 -9.82
CA ALA A 136 18.04 29.15 -9.36
C ALA A 136 19.46 29.39 -8.81
N GLN A 137 20.13 28.37 -8.27
CA GLN A 137 21.52 28.48 -7.81
C GLN A 137 22.54 28.36 -8.95
N GLN A 138 22.27 27.54 -9.97
CA GLN A 138 23.18 27.39 -11.13
C GLN A 138 23.20 28.61 -12.06
N LYS A 139 22.19 29.47 -12.00
CA LYS A 139 22.13 30.73 -12.77
C LYS A 139 22.81 31.93 -12.07
N ARG A 140 23.35 31.73 -10.85
CA ARG A 140 23.99 32.75 -10.02
C ARG A 140 25.49 32.50 -9.78
N ALA A 141 26.07 31.45 -10.37
CA ALA A 141 27.50 31.17 -10.42
C ALA A 141 28.00 31.34 -11.86
#